data_AF-A0A0M4EI49-F1
#
_entry.id   AF-A0A0M4EI49-F1
#
_cell.length_a   1.000
_cell.length_b   1.000
_cell.length_c   1.000
_cell.angle_alpha   90.00
_cell.angle_beta   90.00
_cell.angle_gamma   90.00
#
_symmetry.space_group_name_H-M   'P 1'
#
loop_
_entity.id
_entity.type
_entity.pdbx_description
1 polymer ?
#
loop_
_entity_poly.entity_id
_entity_poly.type
_entity_poly.pdbx_seq_one_letter_code
_entity_poly.pdbx_strand_id
1 'polypeptide(L)'
;MRAVQKQLENETRRRHLWLWALLLVQLLLARDSHADLPADEWPESTSTLDECHDEYALASANASSIYMQSFSSCELTANETKYDLSIDEQMEREQIQLGASTVCNNMQQCDTLDEDLEYFKCMQDNGKRNQQLLMQINYNASSAETRLREDYDAVQQTFVLCTLEAQLVYVNGMRENYEQLLQCRS
;
A
#
# COMPACT_ATOMS: atom_id res chain seq x y z
N MET A 1 24.52 -6.13 33.53
CA MET A 1 23.57 -6.59 32.49
C MET A 1 22.43 -7.46 33.05
N ARG A 2 22.68 -8.54 33.82
CA ARG A 2 21.60 -9.42 34.35
C ARG A 2 20.58 -8.74 35.29
N ALA A 3 20.97 -7.72 36.05
CA ALA A 3 20.07 -7.02 36.98
C ALA A 3 19.04 -6.14 36.24
N VAL A 4 19.44 -5.52 35.12
CA VAL A 4 18.58 -4.66 34.30
C VAL A 4 17.53 -5.48 33.55
N GLN A 5 17.91 -6.67 33.04
CA GLN A 5 16.96 -7.61 32.41
C GLN A 5 15.86 -8.06 33.37
N LYS A 6 16.22 -8.43 34.61
CA LYS A 6 15.24 -8.83 35.63
C LYS A 6 14.29 -7.70 36.02
N GLN A 7 14.77 -6.46 36.00
CA GLN A 7 13.95 -5.29 36.31
C GLN A 7 12.96 -5.00 35.17
N LEU A 8 13.38 -5.15 33.92
CA LEU A 8 12.53 -4.99 32.74
C LEU A 8 11.43 -6.06 32.64
N GLU A 9 11.76 -7.31 32.97
CA GLU A 9 10.82 -8.44 33.02
C GLU A 9 9.75 -8.26 34.10
N ASN A 10 10.13 -7.67 35.24
CA ASN A 10 9.20 -7.42 36.34
C ASN A 10 8.22 -6.27 36.00
N GLU A 11 8.69 -5.22 35.31
CA GLU A 11 7.83 -4.14 34.84
C GLU A 11 6.84 -4.57 33.75
N THR A 12 7.28 -5.41 32.80
CA THR A 12 6.39 -5.96 31.77
C THR A 12 5.30 -6.84 32.38
N ARG A 13 5.65 -7.69 33.35
CA ARG A 13 4.68 -8.52 34.06
C ARG A 13 3.66 -7.69 34.86
N ARG A 14 4.10 -6.59 35.49
CA ARG A 14 3.23 -5.67 36.23
C ARG A 14 2.26 -4.92 35.31
N ARG A 15 2.72 -4.50 34.12
CA ARG A 15 1.88 -3.87 33.10
C ARG A 15 0.83 -4.83 32.54
N HIS A 16 1.21 -6.07 32.27
CA HIS A 16 0.24 -7.09 31.83
C HIS A 16 -0.82 -7.38 32.90
N LEU A 17 -0.44 -7.51 34.17
CA LEU A 17 -1.40 -7.69 35.26
C LEU A 17 -2.38 -6.52 35.39
N TRP A 18 -1.91 -5.29 35.20
CA TRP A 18 -2.77 -4.10 35.18
C TRP A 18 -3.75 -4.10 34.01
N LEU A 19 -3.30 -4.48 32.81
CA LEU A 19 -4.18 -4.58 31.64
C LEU A 19 -5.24 -5.68 31.81
N TRP A 20 -4.87 -6.83 32.36
CA TRP A 20 -5.82 -7.90 32.67
C TRP A 20 -6.84 -7.49 33.74
N ALA A 21 -6.41 -6.75 34.77
CA ALA A 21 -7.31 -6.20 35.78
C ALA A 21 -8.29 -5.19 35.19
N LEU A 22 -7.82 -4.29 34.31
CA LEU A 22 -8.68 -3.33 33.61
C LEU A 22 -9.70 -4.03 32.71
N LEU A 23 -9.29 -5.08 31.98
CA LEU A 23 -10.18 -5.86 31.13
C LEU A 23 -11.24 -6.62 31.95
N LEU A 24 -10.84 -7.18 33.11
CA LEU A 24 -11.77 -7.81 34.06
C LEU A 24 -12.78 -6.80 34.63
N VAL A 25 -12.33 -5.59 34.98
CA VAL A 25 -13.22 -4.52 35.46
C VAL A 25 -14.19 -4.08 34.35
N GLN A 26 -13.74 -3.96 33.11
CA GLN A 26 -14.63 -3.66 31.98
C GLN A 26 -15.68 -4.76 31.74
N LEU A 27 -15.28 -6.04 31.83
CA LEU A 27 -16.21 -7.17 31.70
C LEU A 27 -17.21 -7.25 32.86
N LEU A 28 -16.80 -6.85 34.07
CA LEU A 28 -17.70 -6.79 35.24
C LEU A 28 -18.67 -5.60 35.12
N LEU A 29 -18.21 -4.43 34.67
CA LEU A 29 -19.09 -3.27 34.43
C LEU A 29 -20.07 -3.49 33.28
N ALA A 30 -19.69 -4.25 32.25
CA ALA A 30 -20.60 -4.63 31.17
C ALA A 30 -21.70 -5.62 31.61
N ARG A 31 -21.50 -6.34 32.72
CA ARG A 31 -22.47 -7.30 33.26
C ARG A 31 -23.62 -6.61 34.02
N ASP A 32 -23.38 -5.42 34.57
CA ASP A 32 -24.39 -4.65 35.32
C ASP A 32 -25.19 -3.68 34.44
N SER A 33 -24.88 -3.57 33.14
CA SER A 33 -25.64 -2.75 32.18
C SER A 33 -26.76 -3.50 31.44
N HIS A 34 -27.13 -4.71 31.88
CA HIS A 34 -28.49 -5.21 31.62
C HIS A 34 -29.45 -4.50 32.58
N ALA A 35 -29.62 -3.19 32.38
CA ALA A 35 -30.86 -2.56 32.73
C ALA A 35 -31.92 -3.29 31.89
N ASP A 36 -32.81 -4.01 32.56
CA ASP A 36 -34.08 -4.43 32.01
C ASP A 36 -34.79 -3.15 31.54
N LEU A 37 -34.54 -2.77 30.29
CA LEU A 37 -35.41 -1.89 29.56
C LEU A 37 -36.78 -2.57 29.63
N PRO A 38 -37.84 -1.84 30.03
CA PRO A 38 -39.18 -2.34 29.79
C PRO A 38 -39.21 -2.73 28.31
N ALA A 39 -39.74 -3.91 28.01
CA ALA A 39 -40.15 -4.25 26.66
C ALA A 39 -41.25 -3.25 26.28
N ASP A 40 -40.86 -2.03 25.93
CA ASP A 40 -41.67 -1.10 25.19
C ASP A 40 -41.94 -1.83 23.88
N GLU A 41 -43.13 -2.39 23.85
CA GLU A 41 -43.98 -2.64 22.70
C GLU A 41 -43.50 -1.84 21.49
N TRP A 42 -42.61 -2.44 20.71
CA TRP A 42 -42.36 -1.97 19.35
C TRP A 42 -43.72 -2.07 18.66
N PRO A 43 -44.24 -0.97 18.06
CA PRO A 43 -45.52 -1.03 17.38
C PRO A 43 -45.45 -2.18 16.39
N GLU A 44 -46.42 -3.11 16.46
CA GLU A 44 -46.49 -4.26 15.55
C GLU A 44 -46.17 -3.79 14.14
N SER A 45 -45.02 -4.20 13.62
CA SER A 45 -44.61 -3.86 12.27
C SER A 45 -45.67 -4.46 11.36
N THR A 46 -46.37 -3.61 10.61
CA THR A 46 -47.21 -4.11 9.52
C THR A 46 -46.27 -4.91 8.61
N SER A 47 -46.61 -6.15 8.24
CA SER A 47 -45.67 -7.05 7.54
C SER A 47 -45.00 -6.44 6.30
N THR A 48 -45.65 -5.45 5.69
CA THR A 48 -45.16 -4.65 4.56
C THR A 48 -44.00 -3.72 4.91
N LEU A 49 -43.95 -3.17 6.13
CA LEU A 49 -42.83 -2.34 6.59
C LEU A 49 -41.57 -3.19 6.73
N ASP A 50 -41.68 -4.37 7.35
CA ASP A 50 -40.57 -5.33 7.45
C ASP A 50 -40.07 -5.76 6.08
N GLU A 51 -40.97 -6.09 5.15
CA GLU A 51 -40.61 -6.51 3.79
C GLU A 51 -39.84 -5.41 3.02
N CYS A 52 -40.31 -4.16 3.04
CA CYS A 52 -39.59 -3.05 2.42
C CYS A 52 -38.19 -2.83 3.00
N HIS A 53 -38.05 -2.98 4.33
CA HIS A 53 -36.76 -2.84 5.01
C HIS A 53 -35.80 -3.99 4.66
N ASP A 54 -36.29 -5.22 4.60
CA ASP A 54 -35.53 -6.40 4.24
C ASP A 54 -35.02 -6.33 2.78
N GLU A 55 -35.88 -5.91 1.85
CA GLU A 55 -35.50 -5.69 0.45
C GLU A 55 -34.41 -4.62 0.32
N TYR A 56 -34.56 -3.49 1.01
CA TYR A 56 -33.54 -2.44 1.03
C TYR A 56 -32.21 -2.93 1.60
N ALA A 57 -32.26 -3.69 2.71
CA ALA A 57 -31.07 -4.23 3.35
C ALA A 57 -30.34 -5.20 2.41
N LEU A 58 -31.07 -6.10 1.74
CA LEU A 58 -30.53 -7.03 0.78
C LEU A 58 -29.91 -6.31 -0.43
N ALA A 59 -30.62 -5.32 -1.00
CA ALA A 59 -30.13 -4.54 -2.13
C ALA A 59 -28.88 -3.73 -1.78
N SER A 60 -28.83 -3.16 -0.58
CA SER A 60 -27.67 -2.39 -0.08
C SER A 60 -26.47 -3.29 0.21
N ALA A 61 -26.70 -4.50 0.74
CA ALA A 61 -25.67 -5.51 0.91
C ALA A 61 -25.12 -5.97 -0.45
N ASN A 62 -25.98 -6.16 -1.45
CA ASN A 62 -25.57 -6.50 -2.81
C ASN A 62 -24.71 -5.38 -3.45
N ALA A 63 -25.15 -4.12 -3.36
CA ALA A 63 -24.38 -2.97 -3.84
C ALA A 63 -22.99 -2.89 -3.19
N SER A 64 -22.92 -3.15 -1.87
CA SER A 64 -21.65 -3.21 -1.13
C SER A 64 -20.76 -4.37 -1.60
N SER A 65 -21.33 -5.55 -1.84
CA SER A 65 -20.62 -6.71 -2.38
C SER A 65 -20.04 -6.44 -3.77
N ILE A 66 -20.84 -5.85 -4.66
CA ILE A 66 -20.40 -5.46 -6.00
C ILE A 66 -19.25 -4.47 -5.91
N TYR A 67 -19.35 -3.45 -5.05
CA TYR A 67 -18.27 -2.50 -4.82
C TYR A 67 -16.96 -3.19 -4.39
N MET A 68 -17.02 -4.09 -3.41
CA MET A 68 -15.84 -4.82 -2.94
C MET A 68 -15.21 -5.67 -4.05
N GLN A 69 -16.03 -6.33 -4.87
CA GLN A 69 -15.55 -7.12 -6.01
C GLN A 69 -14.89 -6.24 -7.06
N SER A 70 -15.53 -5.12 -7.44
CA SER A 70 -14.97 -4.16 -8.39
C SER A 70 -13.67 -3.55 -7.88
N PHE A 71 -13.60 -3.16 -6.60
CA PHE A 71 -12.38 -2.66 -5.99
C PHE A 71 -11.24 -3.68 -6.05
N SER A 72 -11.51 -4.93 -5.65
CA SER A 72 -10.52 -6.01 -5.72
C SER A 72 -10.07 -6.28 -7.16
N SER A 73 -10.98 -6.20 -8.13
CA SER A 73 -10.63 -6.29 -9.54
C SER A 73 -9.70 -5.15 -9.97
N CYS A 74 -9.93 -3.92 -9.51
CA CYS A 74 -9.04 -2.79 -9.79
C CYS A 74 -7.62 -3.05 -9.25
N GLU A 75 -7.49 -3.61 -8.03
CA GLU A 75 -6.20 -3.95 -7.44
C GLU A 75 -5.47 -5.04 -8.26
N LEU A 76 -6.20 -6.07 -8.70
CA LEU A 76 -5.65 -7.14 -9.53
C LEU A 76 -5.14 -6.60 -10.87
N THR A 77 -5.96 -5.82 -11.58
CA THR A 77 -5.57 -5.22 -12.86
C THR A 77 -4.37 -4.30 -12.73
N ALA A 78 -4.30 -3.49 -11.67
CA ALA A 78 -3.14 -2.63 -11.40
C ALA A 78 -1.86 -3.44 -11.11
N ASN A 79 -1.97 -4.56 -10.40
CA ASN A 79 -0.84 -5.45 -10.16
C ASN A 79 -0.38 -6.19 -11.42
N GLU A 80 -1.31 -6.63 -12.27
CA GLU A 80 -1.00 -7.29 -13.54
C GLU A 80 -0.30 -6.34 -14.51
N THR A 81 -0.78 -5.10 -14.63
CA THR A 81 -0.14 -4.07 -15.48
C THR A 81 1.27 -3.68 -15.00
N LYS A 82 1.59 -3.87 -13.71
CA LYS A 82 2.96 -3.71 -13.20
C LYS A 82 3.96 -4.71 -13.80
N TYR A 83 3.50 -5.80 -14.43
CA TYR A 83 4.39 -6.76 -15.12
C TYR A 83 4.60 -6.42 -16.60
N ASP A 84 3.75 -5.55 -17.18
CA ASP A 84 3.83 -5.08 -18.57
C ASP A 84 4.57 -3.73 -18.68
N LEU A 85 5.58 -3.51 -17.83
CA LEU A 85 6.39 -2.30 -17.89
C LEU A 85 7.08 -2.20 -19.26
N SER A 86 7.21 -0.98 -19.76
CA SER A 86 7.86 -0.69 -21.04
C SER A 86 9.38 -0.91 -20.99
N ILE A 87 9.92 -1.08 -19.78
CA ILE A 87 11.34 -1.16 -19.49
C ILE A 87 11.69 -2.50 -18.82
N ASP A 88 12.77 -3.12 -19.31
CA ASP A 88 13.44 -4.20 -18.60
C ASP A 88 14.33 -3.59 -17.50
N GLU A 89 13.76 -3.43 -16.30
CA GLU A 89 14.45 -2.85 -15.15
C GLU A 89 15.76 -3.58 -14.82
N GLN A 90 15.79 -4.90 -15.03
CA GLN A 90 16.96 -5.72 -14.70
C GLN A 90 18.09 -5.44 -15.69
N MET A 91 17.78 -5.46 -16.99
CA MET A 91 18.78 -5.16 -18.04
C MET A 91 19.38 -3.77 -17.84
N GLU A 92 18.56 -2.75 -17.61
CA GLU A 92 19.01 -1.37 -17.44
C GLU A 92 19.90 -1.22 -16.19
N ARG A 93 19.51 -1.87 -15.09
CA ARG A 93 20.33 -1.95 -13.88
C ARG A 93 21.68 -2.60 -14.13
N GLU A 94 21.71 -3.74 -14.84
CA GLU A 94 22.94 -4.47 -15.14
C GLU A 94 23.91 -3.62 -15.99
N GLN A 95 23.40 -2.90 -16.98
CA GLN A 95 24.22 -2.01 -17.81
C GLN A 95 24.84 -0.86 -16.99
N ILE A 96 24.07 -0.24 -16.10
CA ILE A 96 24.55 0.81 -15.20
C ILE A 96 25.63 0.25 -14.25
N GLN A 97 25.43 -0.95 -13.70
CA GLN A 97 26.39 -1.61 -12.81
C GLN A 97 27.69 -1.96 -13.54
N LEU A 98 27.61 -2.41 -14.79
CA LEU A 98 28.78 -2.70 -15.61
C LEU A 98 29.59 -1.42 -15.89
N GLY A 99 28.91 -0.33 -16.26
CA GLY A 99 29.54 0.97 -16.46
C GLY A 99 30.25 1.46 -15.19
N ALA A 100 29.56 1.41 -14.04
CA ALA A 100 30.12 1.82 -12.76
C ALA A 100 31.35 0.99 -12.36
N SER A 101 31.27 -0.33 -12.55
CA SER A 101 32.38 -1.25 -12.28
C SER A 101 33.59 -0.96 -13.18
N THR A 102 33.35 -0.60 -14.43
CA THR A 102 34.41 -0.21 -15.39
C THR A 102 35.12 1.06 -14.94
N VAL A 103 34.36 2.09 -14.50
CA VAL A 103 34.94 3.34 -13.99
C VAL A 103 35.85 3.06 -12.78
N CYS A 104 35.37 2.26 -11.83
CA CYS A 104 36.15 1.89 -10.64
C CYS A 104 37.42 1.12 -11.01
N ASN A 105 37.31 0.11 -11.88
CA ASN A 105 38.44 -0.71 -12.29
C ASN A 105 39.51 0.12 -13.02
N ASN A 106 39.11 1.03 -13.90
CA ASN A 106 40.04 1.92 -14.61
C ASN A 106 40.89 2.76 -13.65
N MET A 107 40.32 3.22 -12.53
CA MET A 107 41.09 3.99 -11.53
C MET A 107 41.95 3.07 -10.66
N GLN A 108 41.39 1.93 -10.23
CA GLN A 108 42.11 0.97 -9.38
C GLN A 108 43.35 0.38 -10.07
N GLN A 109 43.34 0.26 -11.41
CA GLN A 109 44.53 -0.13 -12.16
C GLN A 109 45.67 0.87 -12.07
N CYS A 110 45.38 2.17 -11.90
CA CYS A 110 46.44 3.17 -11.73
C CYS A 110 47.11 3.03 -10.35
N ASP A 111 46.38 2.57 -9.33
CA ASP A 111 46.91 2.41 -7.96
C ASP A 111 48.01 1.35 -7.85
N THR A 112 48.21 0.52 -8.89
CA THR A 112 49.27 -0.49 -8.93
C THR A 112 50.60 0.04 -9.47
N LEU A 113 50.68 1.31 -9.87
CA LEU A 113 51.87 1.92 -10.46
C LEU A 113 52.74 2.58 -9.39
N ASP A 114 54.00 2.15 -9.30
CA ASP A 114 54.96 2.66 -8.31
C ASP A 114 55.63 3.98 -8.77
N GLU A 115 55.69 4.25 -10.09
CA GLU A 115 56.29 5.47 -10.64
C GLU A 115 55.26 6.61 -10.70
N ASP A 116 55.52 7.70 -9.99
CA ASP A 116 54.61 8.86 -9.90
C ASP A 116 54.22 9.42 -11.28
N LEU A 117 55.15 9.50 -12.22
CA LEU A 117 54.87 10.04 -13.56
C LEU A 117 53.90 9.14 -14.34
N GLU A 118 54.08 7.82 -14.25
CA GLU A 118 53.18 6.84 -14.87
C GLU A 118 51.81 6.85 -14.20
N TYR A 119 51.78 6.93 -12.87
CA TYR A 119 50.56 7.09 -12.08
C TYR A 119 49.75 8.31 -12.53
N PHE A 120 50.38 9.50 -12.58
CA PHE A 120 49.68 10.73 -12.98
C PHE A 120 49.17 10.66 -14.42
N LYS A 121 49.94 10.08 -15.34
CA LYS A 121 49.51 9.87 -16.72
C LYS A 121 48.32 8.91 -16.80
N CYS A 122 48.36 7.79 -16.06
CA CYS A 122 47.27 6.83 -15.99
C CYS A 122 45.98 7.49 -15.48
N MET A 123 46.06 8.24 -14.39
CA MET A 123 44.90 8.96 -13.82
C MET A 123 44.33 10.00 -14.79
N GLN A 124 45.18 10.71 -15.52
CA GLN A 124 44.75 11.67 -16.54
C GLN A 124 44.00 10.97 -17.70
N ASP A 125 44.57 9.89 -18.23
CA ASP A 125 44.00 9.16 -19.38
C ASP A 125 42.69 8.46 -18.99
N ASN A 126 42.66 7.77 -17.85
CA ASN A 126 41.45 7.12 -17.34
C ASN A 126 40.42 8.12 -16.83
N GLY A 127 40.82 9.26 -16.27
CA GLY A 127 39.90 10.34 -15.90
C GLY A 127 39.09 10.86 -17.10
N LYS A 128 39.75 11.09 -18.24
CA LYS A 128 39.07 11.52 -19.48
C LYS A 128 38.11 10.45 -20.02
N ARG A 129 38.51 9.17 -20.00
CA ARG A 129 37.64 8.05 -20.42
C ARG A 129 36.45 7.87 -19.49
N ASN A 130 36.70 7.92 -18.18
CA ASN A 130 35.68 7.76 -17.15
C ASN A 130 34.65 8.90 -17.17
N GLN A 131 35.04 10.12 -17.58
CA GLN A 131 34.07 11.19 -17.78
C GLN A 131 32.99 10.82 -18.81
N GLN A 132 33.38 10.17 -19.92
CA GLN A 132 32.41 9.71 -20.93
C GLN A 132 31.52 8.59 -20.40
N LEU A 133 32.11 7.62 -19.69
CA LEU A 133 31.36 6.53 -19.06
C LEU A 133 30.35 7.06 -18.03
N LEU A 134 30.76 8.00 -17.18
CA LEU A 134 29.88 8.61 -16.17
C LEU A 134 28.74 9.40 -16.81
N MET A 135 28.98 10.10 -17.92
CA MET A 135 27.89 10.76 -18.66
C MET A 135 26.90 9.74 -19.21
N GLN A 136 27.38 8.61 -19.76
CA GLN A 136 26.52 7.55 -20.27
C GLN A 136 25.72 6.87 -19.16
N ILE A 137 26.35 6.55 -18.03
CA ILE A 137 25.68 6.03 -16.83
C ILE A 137 24.58 6.98 -16.38
N ASN A 138 24.88 8.27 -16.27
CA ASN A 138 23.91 9.28 -15.86
C ASN A 138 22.73 9.38 -16.84
N TYR A 139 23.00 9.38 -18.14
CA TYR A 139 21.97 9.40 -19.17
C TYR A 139 21.07 8.15 -19.09
N ASN A 140 21.66 6.96 -19.07
CA ASN A 140 20.90 5.71 -19.00
C ASN A 140 20.07 5.64 -17.71
N ALA A 141 20.65 5.99 -16.57
CA ALA A 141 19.95 6.01 -15.29
C ALA A 141 18.77 7.00 -15.29
N SER A 142 18.99 8.23 -15.78
CA SER A 142 17.93 9.25 -15.85
C SER A 142 16.81 8.84 -16.81
N SER A 143 17.16 8.26 -17.95
CA SER A 143 16.20 7.74 -18.94
C SER A 143 15.39 6.57 -18.38
N ALA A 144 16.04 5.62 -17.70
CA ALA A 144 15.39 4.48 -17.07
C ALA A 144 14.47 4.93 -15.92
N GLU A 145 14.93 5.84 -15.04
CA GLU A 145 14.12 6.39 -13.96
C GLU A 145 12.87 7.09 -14.49
N THR A 146 13.03 7.93 -15.53
CA THR A 146 11.91 8.68 -16.11
C THR A 146 10.84 7.73 -16.67
N ARG A 147 11.24 6.75 -17.48
CA ARG A 147 10.32 5.75 -18.03
C ARG A 147 9.63 4.93 -16.95
N LEU A 148 10.38 4.51 -15.93
CA LEU A 148 9.80 3.74 -14.82
C LEU A 148 8.79 4.56 -14.01
N ARG A 149 9.05 5.86 -13.80
CA ARG A 149 8.07 6.77 -13.18
C ARG A 149 6.81 6.90 -14.03
N GLU A 150 6.95 7.08 -15.33
CA GLU A 150 5.81 7.15 -16.26
C GLU A 150 4.95 5.89 -16.20
N ASP A 151 5.58 4.71 -16.19
CA ASP A 151 4.87 3.43 -16.08
C ASP A 151 4.14 3.31 -14.72
N TYR A 152 4.77 3.68 -13.61
CA TYR A 152 4.10 3.67 -12.30
C TYR A 152 2.96 4.68 -12.20
N ASP A 153 3.13 5.88 -12.74
CA ASP A 153 2.08 6.90 -12.77
C ASP A 153 0.89 6.43 -13.61
N ALA A 154 1.13 5.74 -14.74
CA ALA A 154 0.09 5.17 -15.58
C ALA A 154 -0.70 4.05 -14.85
N VAL A 155 -0.01 3.15 -14.14
CA VAL A 155 -0.64 2.11 -13.32
C VAL A 155 -1.49 2.74 -12.21
N GLN A 156 -0.94 3.73 -11.50
CA GLN A 156 -1.63 4.41 -10.42
C GLN A 156 -2.86 5.17 -10.93
N GLN A 157 -2.75 5.86 -12.07
CA GLN A 157 -3.87 6.55 -12.70
C GLN A 157 -4.98 5.56 -13.05
N THR A 158 -4.64 4.42 -13.66
CA THR A 158 -5.59 3.35 -14.01
C THR A 158 -6.32 2.84 -12.77
N PHE A 159 -5.58 2.56 -11.69
CA PHE A 159 -6.16 2.13 -10.41
C PHE A 159 -7.14 3.17 -9.85
N VAL A 160 -6.72 4.44 -9.79
CA VAL A 160 -7.56 5.53 -9.26
C VAL A 160 -8.85 5.69 -10.08
N LEU A 161 -8.75 5.69 -11.41
CA LEU A 161 -9.94 5.81 -12.28
C LEU A 161 -10.90 4.63 -12.07
N CYS A 162 -10.38 3.40 -12.04
CA CYS A 162 -11.19 2.20 -11.79
C CYS A 162 -11.91 2.25 -10.43
N THR A 163 -11.20 2.64 -9.37
CA THR A 163 -11.81 2.74 -8.03
C THR A 163 -12.85 3.86 -7.93
N LEU A 164 -12.65 4.97 -8.64
CA LEU A 164 -13.64 6.05 -8.73
C LEU A 164 -14.91 5.60 -9.45
N GLU A 165 -14.78 4.84 -10.54
CA GLU A 165 -15.93 4.25 -11.23
C GLU A 165 -16.70 3.29 -10.32
N ALA A 166 -15.99 2.41 -9.60
CA ALA A 166 -16.61 1.51 -8.63
C ALA A 166 -17.35 2.27 -7.51
N GLN A 167 -16.76 3.36 -7.00
CA GLN A 167 -17.40 4.22 -6.01
C GLN A 167 -18.66 4.90 -6.56
N LEU A 168 -18.60 5.40 -7.80
CA LEU A 168 -19.76 6.03 -8.44
C LEU A 168 -20.93 5.05 -8.57
N VAL A 169 -20.65 3.83 -9.02
CA VAL A 169 -21.66 2.76 -9.12
C VAL A 169 -22.26 2.45 -7.74
N TYR A 170 -21.41 2.33 -6.71
CA TYR A 170 -21.86 2.09 -5.34
C TYR A 170 -22.79 3.20 -4.83
N VAL A 171 -22.36 4.47 -4.93
CA VAL A 171 -23.14 5.62 -4.44
C VAL A 171 -24.48 5.74 -5.18
N ASN A 172 -24.49 5.53 -6.50
CA ASN A 172 -25.72 5.55 -7.29
C ASN A 172 -26.65 4.39 -6.91
N GLY A 173 -26.12 3.18 -6.75
CA GLY A 173 -26.90 2.02 -6.31
C GLY A 173 -27.50 2.22 -4.91
N MET A 174 -26.74 2.77 -3.97
CA MET A 174 -27.26 3.11 -2.63
C MET A 174 -28.36 4.16 -2.67
N ARG A 175 -28.23 5.18 -3.54
CA ARG A 175 -29.27 6.19 -3.75
C ARG A 175 -30.54 5.55 -4.33
N GLU A 176 -30.42 4.72 -5.35
CA GLU A 176 -31.55 4.02 -5.98
C GLU A 176 -32.27 3.09 -4.99
N ASN A 177 -31.52 2.31 -4.22
CA ASN A 177 -32.08 1.45 -3.18
C ASN A 177 -32.86 2.28 -2.14
N TYR A 178 -32.34 3.44 -1.75
CA TYR A 178 -33.03 4.32 -0.80
C TYR A 178 -34.30 4.93 -1.40
N GLU A 179 -34.28 5.32 -2.67
CA GLU A 179 -35.48 5.80 -3.37
C GLU A 179 -36.56 4.70 -3.47
N GLN A 180 -36.18 3.46 -3.73
CA GLN A 180 -37.08 2.32 -3.72
C GLN A 180 -37.69 2.07 -2.33
N LEU A 181 -36.88 2.20 -1.27
CA LEU A 181 -37.38 2.09 0.10
C LEU A 181 -38.45 3.15 0.41
N LEU A 182 -38.22 4.39 -0.02
CA LEU A 182 -39.20 5.47 0.16
C LEU A 182 -40.50 5.20 -0.60
N GLN A 183 -40.42 4.66 -1.81
CA GLN A 183 -41.59 4.29 -2.62
C GLN A 183 -42.34 3.07 -2.06
N CYS A 184 -41.62 2.08 -1.52
CA CYS A 184 -42.23 0.89 -0.95
C CYS A 184 -43.03 1.21 0.33
N ARG A 185 -42.57 2.20 1.10
CA ARG A 185 -43.23 2.66 2.33
C ARG A 185 -44.38 3.66 2.11
N SER A 186 -44.51 4.23 0.90
CA SER A 186 -45.51 5.26 0.58
C SER A 186 -46.86 4.67 0.21
#